data_AF-A0A528X9W3-F1
#
_entry.id   AF-A0A528X9W3-F1
#
_cell.length_a   1.000
_cell.length_b   1.000
_cell.length_c   1.000
_cell.angle_alpha   90.00
_cell.angle_beta   90.00
_cell.angle_gamma   90.00
#
_symmetry.space_group_name_H-M   'P 1'
#
loop_
_entity.id
_entity.type
_entity.pdbx_description
1 polymer ?
#
loop_
_entity_poly.entity_id
_entity_poly.type
_entity_poly.pdbx_seq_one_letter_code
_entity_poly.pdbx_strand_id
1 'polypeptide(L)'
;MTRRFRVSAFPGFLRARLERRDEDHIWLPMALGLGLIASLSFLVAVFRIEGSLQDDARMFLSWMGRWDDPDVLKGDLVADYWYSVSPWFYRGVYRAAWLLGVKPLVFVKILPALLFPPIAFFSRLLRAMQADPLAAFFVTVFILHVMVRHEIVVSGTPRAFWPLLLLIGLDGLARSKILQLRWPNSSWRAFIRKPRLSWRR
;
A
#
# COMPACT_ATOMS: atom_id res chain seq x y z
N MET A 1 42.87 13.11 33.05
CA MET A 1 42.53 13.22 31.61
C MET A 1 41.11 12.71 31.39
N THR A 2 40.12 13.60 31.31
CA THR A 2 38.72 13.23 31.04
C THR A 2 38.31 13.81 29.69
N ARG A 3 38.33 12.99 28.64
CA ARG A 3 37.80 13.34 27.31
C ARG A 3 36.28 13.46 27.41
N ARG A 4 35.77 14.69 27.59
CA ARG A 4 34.35 14.99 27.38
C ARG A 4 34.03 14.77 25.89
N PHE A 5 33.36 13.67 25.57
CA PHE A 5 32.75 13.48 24.26
C PHE A 5 31.74 14.62 24.02
N ARG A 6 32.03 15.46 23.03
CA ARG A 6 31.23 16.63 22.70
C ARG A 6 29.96 16.17 21.98
N VAL A 7 28.86 16.03 22.72
CA VAL A 7 27.51 15.71 22.20
C VAL A 7 26.98 16.83 21.26
N SER A 8 27.70 17.94 21.12
CA SER A 8 27.33 19.09 20.28
C SER A 8 27.42 18.87 18.76
N ALA A 9 27.94 17.73 18.29
CA ALA A 9 27.98 17.43 16.86
C ALA A 9 26.62 16.98 16.31
N PHE A 10 25.79 16.35 17.15
CA PHE A 10 24.51 15.76 16.75
C PHE A 10 23.46 16.83 16.36
N PRO A 11 23.29 17.95 17.08
CA PRO A 11 22.36 19.01 16.68
C PRO A 11 22.78 19.72 15.39
N GLY A 12 24.10 19.93 15.19
CA GLY A 12 24.64 20.55 13.97
C GLY A 12 24.48 19.66 12.75
N PHE A 13 24.71 18.36 12.91
CA PHE A 13 24.42 17.35 11.89
C PHE A 13 22.93 17.31 11.53
N LEU A 14 22.04 17.27 12.52
CA LEU A 14 20.59 17.30 12.31
C LEU A 14 20.13 18.57 11.59
N ARG A 15 20.68 19.74 11.96
CA ARG A 15 20.32 21.03 11.35
C ARG A 15 20.79 21.11 9.89
N ALA A 16 22.03 20.72 9.62
CA ALA A 16 22.57 20.66 8.27
C ALA A 16 21.88 19.60 7.38
N ARG A 17 21.22 18.60 8.00
CA ARG A 17 20.41 17.59 7.31
C ARG A 17 19.00 18.10 7.00
N LEU A 18 18.37 18.78 7.97
CA LEU A 18 17.06 19.44 7.83
C LEU A 18 17.05 20.48 6.71
N GLU A 19 18.19 21.13 6.47
CA GLU A 19 18.37 22.12 5.39
C GLU A 19 18.54 21.46 4.00
N ARG A 20 18.95 20.20 3.91
CA ARG A 20 19.04 19.45 2.64
C ARG A 20 17.69 18.82 2.28
N ARG A 21 16.72 19.66 1.93
CA ARG A 21 15.41 19.21 1.42
C ARG A 21 15.45 18.55 0.03
N ASP A 22 16.61 18.53 -0.64
CA ASP A 22 16.73 18.16 -2.06
C ASP A 22 17.17 16.70 -2.33
N GLU A 23 17.40 15.89 -1.29
CA GLU A 23 17.88 14.51 -1.43
C GLU A 23 16.79 13.49 -1.80
N ASP A 24 15.54 13.93 -2.06
CA ASP A 24 14.40 13.05 -2.33
C ASP A 24 14.63 12.12 -3.53
N HIS A 25 15.45 12.56 -4.48
CA HIS A 25 15.86 11.80 -5.64
C HIS A 25 16.72 10.56 -5.30
N ILE A 26 17.31 10.50 -4.11
CA ILE A 26 18.11 9.35 -3.63
C ILE A 26 17.25 8.39 -2.81
N TRP A 27 16.47 8.95 -1.88
CA TRP A 27 15.75 8.14 -0.88
C TRP A 27 14.60 7.32 -1.47
N LEU A 28 13.88 7.86 -2.45
CA LEU A 28 12.79 7.13 -3.09
C LEU A 28 13.29 5.93 -3.92
N PRO A 29 14.30 6.07 -4.81
CA PRO A 29 14.89 4.91 -5.48
C PRO A 29 15.45 3.86 -4.52
N MET A 30 16.07 4.25 -3.42
CA MET A 30 16.52 3.30 -2.40
C MET A 30 15.36 2.54 -1.76
N ALA A 31 14.26 3.23 -1.42
CA ALA A 31 13.07 2.57 -0.89
C ALA A 31 12.44 1.60 -1.90
N LEU A 32 12.39 2.00 -3.19
CA LEU A 32 11.93 1.13 -4.28
C LEU A 32 12.84 -0.09 -4.44
N GLY A 33 14.15 0.09 -4.35
CA GLY A 33 15.13 -1.01 -4.34
C GLY A 33 14.88 -2.00 -3.22
N LEU A 34 14.59 -1.53 -2.00
CA LEU A 34 14.19 -2.39 -0.89
C LEU A 34 12.85 -3.09 -1.13
N GLY A 35 11.90 -2.43 -1.79
CA GLY A 35 10.65 -3.04 -2.25
C GLY A 35 10.90 -4.21 -3.22
N LEU A 36 11.85 -4.06 -4.15
CA LEU A 36 12.26 -5.14 -5.06
C LEU A 36 12.99 -6.28 -4.33
N ILE A 37 13.83 -5.96 -3.34
CA ILE A 37 14.48 -6.98 -2.50
C ILE A 37 13.44 -7.74 -1.68
N ALA A 38 12.43 -7.06 -1.13
CA ALA A 38 11.27 -7.67 -0.50
C ALA A 38 10.54 -8.62 -1.46
N SER A 39 10.27 -8.19 -2.70
CA SER A 39 9.69 -9.05 -3.75
C SER A 39 10.50 -10.31 -4.00
N LEU A 40 11.81 -10.17 -4.23
CA LEU A 40 12.68 -11.31 -4.52
C LEU A 40 12.79 -12.26 -3.32
N SER A 41 13.00 -11.73 -2.12
CA SER A 41 13.08 -12.56 -0.90
C SER A 41 11.79 -13.35 -0.66
N PHE A 42 10.63 -12.73 -0.90
CA PHE A 42 9.33 -13.40 -0.81
C PHE A 42 9.17 -14.49 -1.87
N LEU A 43 9.51 -14.20 -3.14
CA LEU A 43 9.42 -15.17 -4.23
C LEU A 43 10.31 -16.39 -3.97
N VAL A 44 11.55 -16.17 -3.54
CA VAL A 44 12.47 -17.26 -3.17
C VAL A 44 11.87 -18.10 -2.05
N ALA A 45 11.26 -17.49 -1.04
CA ALA A 45 10.66 -18.22 0.07
C ALA A 45 9.43 -19.04 -0.36
N VAL A 46 8.50 -18.46 -1.11
CA VAL A 46 7.22 -19.12 -1.47
C VAL A 46 7.40 -20.21 -2.53
N PHE A 47 8.38 -20.09 -3.42
CA PHE A 47 8.65 -21.12 -4.43
C PHE A 47 9.57 -22.24 -3.93
N ARG A 48 10.26 -22.05 -2.80
CA ARG A 48 11.08 -23.11 -2.18
C ARG A 48 10.26 -24.24 -1.56
N ILE A 49 9.02 -23.94 -1.13
CA ILE A 49 8.13 -24.93 -0.53
C ILE A 49 7.07 -25.31 -1.56
N GLU A 50 7.13 -26.55 -2.05
CA GLU A 50 6.12 -27.10 -2.93
C GLU A 50 4.76 -27.15 -2.24
N GLY A 51 3.69 -26.84 -2.98
CA GLY A 51 2.33 -26.81 -2.44
C GLY A 51 2.05 -25.69 -1.42
N SER A 52 3.03 -24.82 -1.12
CA SER A 52 2.79 -23.69 -0.22
C SER A 52 1.71 -22.77 -0.79
N LEU A 53 0.59 -22.73 -0.11
CA LEU A 53 -0.53 -21.87 -0.46
C LEU A 53 -1.27 -21.54 0.81
N GLN A 54 -1.43 -20.24 1.07
CA GLN A 54 -2.13 -19.76 2.24
C GLN A 54 -3.58 -20.23 2.21
N ASP A 55 -4.10 -20.65 3.37
CA ASP A 55 -5.42 -21.27 3.45
C ASP A 55 -6.54 -20.34 2.99
N ASP A 56 -6.47 -19.05 3.35
CA ASP A 56 -7.41 -18.04 2.87
C ASP A 56 -7.43 -17.90 1.34
N ALA A 57 -6.27 -18.07 0.71
CA ALA A 57 -6.17 -17.95 -0.75
C ALA A 57 -6.91 -19.08 -1.47
N ARG A 58 -6.87 -20.30 -0.91
CA ARG A 58 -7.54 -21.47 -1.52
C ARG A 58 -9.02 -21.22 -1.74
N MET A 59 -9.65 -20.53 -0.80
CA MET A 59 -11.06 -20.18 -0.86
C MET A 59 -11.35 -19.27 -2.07
N PHE A 60 -10.56 -18.20 -2.25
CA PHE A 60 -10.70 -17.27 -3.38
C PHE A 60 -10.29 -17.86 -4.73
N LEU A 61 -9.43 -18.88 -4.75
CA LEU A 61 -8.96 -19.55 -5.96
C LEU A 61 -9.87 -20.71 -6.41
N SER A 62 -10.68 -21.25 -5.50
CA SER A 62 -11.48 -22.46 -5.70
C SER A 62 -12.27 -22.46 -7.02
N TRP A 63 -12.96 -21.36 -7.34
CA TRP A 63 -13.79 -21.23 -8.53
C TRP A 63 -13.00 -20.86 -9.80
N MET A 64 -11.75 -20.43 -9.70
CA MET A 64 -10.99 -19.90 -10.86
C MET A 64 -10.64 -20.96 -11.90
N GLY A 65 -10.73 -22.25 -11.57
CA GLY A 65 -10.62 -23.35 -12.53
C GLY A 65 -11.69 -23.30 -13.64
N ARG A 66 -12.81 -22.62 -13.40
CA ARG A 66 -13.89 -22.38 -14.38
C ARG A 66 -13.42 -21.62 -15.62
N TRP A 67 -12.25 -20.99 -15.57
CA TRP A 67 -11.66 -20.32 -16.72
C TRP A 67 -11.09 -21.27 -17.75
N ASP A 68 -10.56 -22.42 -17.32
CA ASP A 68 -10.05 -23.47 -18.20
C ASP A 68 -11.20 -24.37 -18.69
N ASP A 69 -12.11 -24.72 -17.80
CA ASP A 69 -13.30 -25.54 -18.09
C ASP A 69 -14.53 -24.99 -17.35
N PRO A 70 -15.52 -24.41 -18.06
CA PRO A 70 -16.72 -23.83 -17.45
C PRO A 70 -17.57 -24.79 -16.62
N ASP A 71 -17.47 -26.11 -16.83
CA ASP A 71 -18.27 -27.10 -16.11
C ASP A 71 -17.63 -27.53 -14.77
N VAL A 72 -16.39 -27.12 -14.50
CA VAL A 72 -15.72 -27.37 -13.21
C VAL A 72 -16.47 -26.68 -12.06
N LEU A 73 -16.79 -27.45 -11.02
CA LEU A 73 -17.49 -26.97 -9.82
C LEU A 73 -18.85 -26.33 -10.12
N LYS A 74 -19.50 -26.70 -11.24
CA LYS A 74 -20.84 -26.23 -11.57
C LYS A 74 -21.84 -26.69 -10.51
N GLY A 75 -22.59 -25.75 -9.93
CA GLY A 75 -23.54 -26.02 -8.85
C GLY A 75 -22.91 -26.20 -7.46
N ASP A 76 -21.60 -25.97 -7.32
CA ASP A 76 -20.94 -25.94 -6.01
C ASP A 76 -21.23 -24.61 -5.29
N LEU A 77 -21.97 -24.69 -4.19
CA LEU A 77 -22.40 -23.52 -3.40
C LEU A 77 -21.23 -22.73 -2.81
N VAL A 78 -20.13 -23.39 -2.46
CA VAL A 78 -18.96 -22.75 -1.85
C VAL A 78 -18.19 -21.97 -2.92
N ALA A 79 -17.97 -22.59 -4.08
CA ALA A 79 -17.34 -21.94 -5.22
C ALA A 79 -18.17 -20.73 -5.72
N ASP A 80 -19.49 -20.87 -5.78
CA ASP A 80 -20.40 -19.79 -6.18
C ASP A 80 -20.41 -18.64 -5.16
N TYR A 81 -20.39 -18.97 -3.86
CA TYR A 81 -20.25 -17.96 -2.81
C TYR A 81 -18.94 -17.17 -2.97
N TRP A 82 -17.79 -17.85 -3.05
CA TRP A 82 -16.49 -17.19 -3.18
C TRP A 82 -16.35 -16.40 -4.47
N TYR A 83 -16.97 -16.85 -5.57
CA TYR A 83 -17.07 -16.08 -6.80
C TYR A 83 -17.86 -14.79 -6.60
N SER A 84 -19.01 -14.85 -5.91
CA SER A 84 -19.91 -13.71 -5.71
C SER A 84 -19.30 -12.62 -4.83
N VAL A 85 -18.57 -12.99 -3.77
CA VAL A 85 -17.91 -12.03 -2.86
C VAL A 85 -16.56 -11.53 -3.37
N SER A 86 -16.01 -12.17 -4.41
CA SER A 86 -14.73 -11.75 -5.01
C SER A 86 -14.88 -10.39 -5.72
N PRO A 87 -14.17 -9.33 -5.28
CA PRO A 87 -14.25 -8.03 -5.91
C PRO A 87 -13.90 -8.09 -7.38
N TRP A 88 -14.62 -7.34 -8.22
CA TRP A 88 -14.41 -7.37 -9.67
C TRP A 88 -12.97 -7.01 -10.05
N PHE A 89 -12.33 -6.08 -9.32
CA PHE A 89 -10.94 -5.69 -9.56
C PHE A 89 -9.99 -6.86 -9.32
N TYR A 90 -10.16 -7.58 -8.21
CA TYR A 90 -9.38 -8.79 -7.90
C TYR A 90 -9.53 -9.85 -9.00
N ARG A 91 -10.77 -10.11 -9.41
CA ARG A 91 -11.07 -11.04 -10.51
C ARG A 91 -10.42 -10.60 -11.83
N GLY A 92 -10.47 -9.32 -12.14
CA GLY A 92 -9.86 -8.75 -13.34
C GLY A 92 -8.34 -8.92 -13.38
N VAL A 93 -7.65 -8.67 -12.26
CA VAL A 93 -6.19 -8.84 -12.15
C VAL A 93 -5.79 -10.30 -12.37
N TYR A 94 -6.48 -11.25 -11.73
CA TYR A 94 -6.21 -12.68 -11.94
C TYR A 94 -6.59 -13.15 -13.36
N ARG A 95 -7.70 -12.65 -13.91
CA ARG A 95 -8.11 -12.97 -15.28
C ARG A 95 -7.09 -12.46 -16.31
N ALA A 96 -6.52 -11.27 -16.09
CA ALA A 96 -5.45 -10.74 -16.94
C ALA A 96 -4.21 -11.64 -16.89
N ALA A 97 -3.78 -12.07 -15.70
CA ALA A 97 -2.67 -13.01 -15.56
C ALA A 97 -2.94 -14.35 -16.24
N TRP A 98 -4.16 -14.88 -16.11
CA TRP A 98 -4.59 -16.11 -16.77
C TRP A 98 -4.57 -15.98 -18.30
N LEU A 99 -5.03 -14.86 -18.85
CA LEU A 99 -4.96 -14.57 -20.30
C LEU A 99 -3.52 -14.51 -20.82
N LEU A 100 -2.56 -14.16 -19.96
CA LEU A 100 -1.12 -14.19 -20.26
C LEU A 100 -0.50 -15.60 -20.06
N GLY A 101 -1.31 -16.62 -19.78
CA GLY A 101 -0.86 -18.00 -19.57
C GLY A 101 -0.42 -18.32 -18.15
N VAL A 102 -0.58 -17.40 -17.18
CA VAL A 102 -0.19 -17.63 -15.79
C VAL A 102 -1.36 -18.22 -15.01
N LYS A 103 -1.24 -19.48 -14.59
CA LYS A 103 -2.28 -20.16 -13.79
C LYS A 103 -2.54 -19.44 -12.46
N PRO A 104 -3.80 -19.39 -11.96
CA PRO A 104 -4.14 -18.72 -10.71
C PRO A 104 -3.31 -19.18 -9.50
N LEU A 105 -3.02 -20.48 -9.41
CA LEU A 105 -2.20 -21.09 -8.35
C LEU A 105 -0.73 -20.61 -8.36
N VAL A 106 -0.22 -20.18 -9.51
CA VAL A 106 1.12 -19.59 -9.63
C VAL A 106 1.02 -18.09 -9.38
N PHE A 107 0.01 -17.44 -9.96
CA PHE A 107 -0.16 -16.00 -9.84
C PHE A 107 -0.37 -15.53 -8.40
N VAL A 108 -1.09 -16.30 -7.57
CA VAL A 108 -1.24 -15.99 -6.13
C VAL A 108 0.09 -15.89 -5.39
N LYS A 109 1.12 -16.62 -5.82
CA LYS A 109 2.49 -16.54 -5.27
C LYS A 109 3.26 -15.35 -5.80
N ILE A 110 2.92 -14.88 -7.00
CA ILE A 110 3.58 -13.75 -7.65
C ILE A 110 2.97 -12.42 -7.19
N LEU A 111 1.65 -12.39 -6.96
CA LEU A 111 0.91 -11.17 -6.66
C LEU A 111 1.48 -10.37 -5.47
N PRO A 112 1.78 -10.97 -4.29
CA PRO A 112 2.37 -10.21 -3.19
C PRO A 112 3.69 -9.53 -3.57
N ALA A 113 4.51 -10.21 -4.40
CA ALA A 113 5.77 -9.67 -4.88
C ALA A 113 5.57 -8.45 -5.78
N LEU A 114 4.48 -8.39 -6.55
CA LEU A 114 4.12 -7.22 -7.37
C LEU A 114 3.66 -6.03 -6.51
N LEU A 115 3.20 -6.26 -5.29
CA LEU A 115 2.66 -5.23 -4.40
C LEU A 115 3.74 -4.53 -3.56
N PHE A 116 4.87 -5.18 -3.24
CA PHE A 116 5.91 -4.57 -2.40
C PHE A 116 6.56 -3.31 -2.99
N PRO A 117 6.94 -3.24 -4.28
CA PRO A 117 7.58 -2.04 -4.82
C PRO A 117 6.64 -0.82 -4.79
N PRO A 118 5.34 -0.92 -5.18
CA PRO A 118 4.39 0.17 -4.99
C PRO A 118 4.21 0.60 -3.52
N ILE A 119 4.31 -0.31 -2.55
CA ILE A 119 4.25 0.04 -1.11
C ILE A 119 5.42 0.94 -0.70
N ALA A 120 6.57 0.88 -1.39
CA ALA A 120 7.72 1.76 -1.11
C ALA A 120 7.44 3.26 -1.36
N PHE A 121 6.35 3.59 -2.08
CA PHE A 121 5.83 4.96 -2.18
C PHE A 121 5.22 5.48 -0.87
N PHE A 122 5.34 4.75 0.25
CA PHE A 122 5.09 5.31 1.57
C PHE A 122 6.06 6.47 1.90
N SER A 123 7.30 6.41 1.42
CA SER A 123 8.35 7.42 1.62
C SER A 123 7.96 8.81 1.10
N ARG A 124 7.83 9.00 -0.22
CA ARG A 124 6.47 9.16 -0.76
C ARG A 124 5.47 10.11 -0.09
N LEU A 125 4.45 9.48 0.47
CA LEU A 125 3.41 10.05 1.32
C LEU A 125 3.99 10.84 2.50
N LEU A 126 4.94 10.27 3.24
CA LEU A 126 5.53 10.94 4.42
C LEU A 126 6.22 12.26 4.04
N ARG A 127 6.89 12.28 2.88
CA ARG A 127 7.48 13.51 2.32
C ARG A 127 6.43 14.57 1.99
N ALA A 128 5.28 14.17 1.46
CA ALA A 128 4.16 15.09 1.23
C ALA A 128 3.62 15.69 2.55
N MET A 129 3.76 14.96 3.66
CA MET A 129 3.45 15.42 5.02
C MET A 129 4.61 16.17 5.69
N GLN A 130 5.63 16.57 4.93
CA GLN A 130 6.81 17.32 5.40
C GLN A 130 7.70 16.55 6.39
N ALA A 131 7.61 15.22 6.46
CA ALA A 131 8.52 14.41 7.25
C ALA A 131 9.94 14.47 6.68
N ASP A 132 10.97 14.36 7.54
CA ASP A 132 12.38 14.29 7.15
C ASP A 132 12.65 13.11 6.16
N PRO A 133 13.52 13.26 5.13
CA PRO A 133 13.75 12.21 4.14
C PRO A 133 14.28 10.90 4.72
N LEU A 134 15.18 10.99 5.70
CA LEU A 134 15.78 9.84 6.33
C LEU A 134 14.75 9.12 7.22
N ALA A 135 13.97 9.89 7.98
CA ALA A 135 12.86 9.34 8.75
C ALA A 135 11.83 8.65 7.85
N ALA A 136 11.44 9.29 6.75
CA ALA A 136 10.50 8.73 5.78
C ALA A 136 11.01 7.42 5.17
N PHE A 137 12.31 7.36 4.85
CA PHE A 137 12.96 6.15 4.38
C PHE A 137 12.90 5.03 5.42
N PHE A 138 13.39 5.24 6.64
CA PHE A 138 13.41 4.19 7.68
C PHE A 138 12.03 3.68 8.06
N VAL A 139 11.03 4.56 8.16
CA VAL A 139 9.64 4.14 8.38
C VAL A 139 9.14 3.27 7.23
N THR A 140 9.48 3.63 5.99
CA THR A 140 9.13 2.81 4.81
C THR A 140 9.81 1.45 4.84
N VAL A 141 11.09 1.38 5.23
CA VAL A 141 11.80 0.11 5.40
C VAL A 141 11.11 -0.76 6.44
N PHE A 142 10.74 -0.18 7.58
CA PHE A 142 10.03 -0.88 8.63
C PHE A 142 8.67 -1.42 8.14
N ILE A 143 7.91 -0.60 7.41
CA ILE A 143 6.63 -1.03 6.82
C ILE A 143 6.84 -2.18 5.83
N LEU A 144 7.80 -2.09 4.91
CA LEU A 144 8.10 -3.18 3.97
C LEU A 144 8.46 -4.47 4.72
N HIS A 145 9.27 -4.37 5.78
CA HIS A 145 9.64 -5.52 6.61
C HIS A 145 8.42 -6.17 7.29
N VAL A 146 7.51 -5.35 7.83
CA VAL A 146 6.26 -5.84 8.43
C VAL A 146 5.39 -6.50 7.36
N MET A 147 5.21 -5.86 6.20
CA MET A 147 4.33 -6.36 5.14
C MET A 147 4.80 -7.68 4.52
N VAL A 148 6.12 -7.92 4.44
CA VAL A 148 6.67 -9.19 3.94
C VAL A 148 6.43 -10.35 4.92
N ARG A 149 6.34 -10.06 6.22
CA ARG A 149 6.15 -11.10 7.24
C ARG A 149 4.70 -11.31 7.64
N HIS A 150 3.87 -10.28 7.47
CA HIS A 150 2.48 -10.32 7.88
C HIS A 150 1.61 -10.93 6.78
N GLU A 151 0.61 -11.71 7.20
CA GLU A 151 -0.32 -12.44 6.34
C GLU A 151 -1.23 -11.58 5.45
N ILE A 152 -1.22 -10.26 5.59
CA ILE A 152 -2.12 -9.38 4.83
C ILE A 152 -1.74 -9.42 3.35
N VAL A 153 -0.54 -8.93 3.02
CA VAL A 153 -0.07 -8.84 1.62
C VAL A 153 0.30 -10.21 1.10
N VAL A 154 0.95 -11.03 1.93
CA VAL A 154 1.39 -12.40 1.60
C VAL A 154 0.24 -13.32 1.19
N SER A 155 -0.99 -13.09 1.68
CA SER A 155 -2.12 -13.96 1.36
C SER A 155 -2.54 -14.01 -0.09
N GLY A 156 -2.23 -13.02 -0.91
CA GLY A 156 -2.70 -12.97 -2.30
C GLY A 156 -4.23 -12.97 -2.43
N THR A 157 -4.96 -12.69 -1.35
CA THR A 157 -6.43 -12.52 -1.35
C THR A 157 -6.78 -11.06 -1.67
N PRO A 158 -8.06 -10.71 -1.87
CA PRO A 158 -8.46 -9.32 -2.10
C PRO A 158 -7.95 -8.34 -1.02
N ARG A 159 -7.75 -8.81 0.22
CA ARG A 159 -7.21 -7.98 1.31
C ARG A 159 -5.76 -7.53 1.06
N ALA A 160 -4.98 -8.26 0.25
CA ALA A 160 -3.60 -7.89 -0.03
C ALA A 160 -3.47 -6.48 -0.67
N PHE A 161 -4.54 -6.01 -1.33
CA PHE A 161 -4.57 -4.71 -1.98
C PHE A 161 -4.83 -3.52 -1.05
N TRP A 162 -5.45 -3.72 0.13
CA TRP A 162 -5.89 -2.59 0.96
C TRP A 162 -4.74 -1.66 1.41
N PRO A 163 -3.52 -2.15 1.77
CA PRO A 163 -2.43 -1.26 2.16
C PRO A 163 -1.99 -0.35 1.01
N LEU A 164 -1.97 -0.89 -0.21
CA LEU A 164 -1.60 -0.14 -1.41
C LEU A 164 -2.70 0.86 -1.80
N LEU A 165 -3.96 0.44 -1.79
CA LEU A 165 -5.08 1.32 -2.10
C LEU A 165 -5.20 2.47 -1.08
N LEU A 166 -5.02 2.17 0.22
CA LEU A 166 -4.97 3.18 1.26
C LEU A 166 -3.80 4.13 1.06
N LEU A 167 -2.61 3.60 0.77
CA LEU A 167 -1.44 4.41 0.46
C LEU A 167 -1.75 5.37 -0.70
N ILE A 168 -2.26 4.89 -1.83
CA ILE A 168 -2.60 5.72 -2.99
C ILE A 168 -3.61 6.82 -2.61
N GLY A 169 -4.65 6.49 -1.84
CA GLY A 169 -5.65 7.46 -1.38
C GLY A 169 -5.05 8.55 -0.50
N LEU A 170 -4.30 8.16 0.54
CA LEU A 170 -3.63 9.10 1.46
C LEU A 170 -2.57 9.93 0.74
N ASP A 171 -1.82 9.30 -0.16
CA ASP A 171 -0.77 9.90 -0.97
C ASP A 171 -1.34 10.98 -1.88
N GLY A 172 -2.48 10.73 -2.53
CA GLY A 172 -3.17 11.71 -3.35
C GLY A 172 -3.82 12.84 -2.53
N LEU A 173 -4.37 12.53 -1.36
CA LEU A 173 -4.94 13.52 -0.43
C LEU A 173 -3.86 14.47 0.11
N ALA A 174 -2.74 13.94 0.59
CA ALA A 174 -1.61 14.71 1.09
C ALA A 174 -1.02 15.65 0.02
N ARG A 175 -1.15 15.28 -1.26
CA ARG A 175 -0.73 16.10 -2.41
C ARG A 175 -1.82 17.00 -2.97
N SER A 176 -3.01 17.06 -2.36
CA SER A 176 -4.16 17.83 -2.86
C SER A 176 -4.63 17.46 -4.28
N LYS A 177 -4.34 16.23 -4.75
CA LYS A 177 -4.64 15.79 -6.13
C LYS A 177 -5.95 15.01 -6.26
N ILE A 178 -6.45 14.41 -5.18
CA ILE A 178 -7.69 13.64 -5.19
C ILE A 178 -8.80 14.51 -4.60
N LEU A 179 -9.48 15.26 -5.49
CA LEU A 179 -10.79 15.88 -5.24
C LEU A 179 -10.94 16.70 -3.95
N GLN A 180 -10.08 17.70 -3.74
CA GLN A 180 -10.55 18.89 -3.05
C GLN A 180 -11.41 19.68 -4.04
N LEU A 181 -12.70 19.33 -4.14
CA LEU A 181 -13.72 20.26 -4.62
C LEU A 181 -13.45 21.57 -3.87
N ARG A 182 -12.98 22.60 -4.59
CA ARG A 182 -12.82 23.95 -4.04
C ARG A 182 -14.20 24.42 -3.63
N TRP A 183 -14.62 24.04 -2.44
CA TRP A 183 -15.82 24.56 -1.84
C TRP A 183 -15.61 26.06 -1.67
N PRO A 184 -16.45 26.93 -2.24
CA PRO A 184 -16.27 28.36 -2.10
C PRO A 184 -16.31 28.74 -0.62
N ASN A 185 -15.19 29.28 -0.11
CA ASN A 185 -15.02 29.77 1.26
C ASN A 185 -16.03 30.88 1.66
N SER A 186 -16.88 31.33 0.75
CA SER A 186 -17.90 32.37 0.96
C SER A 186 -19.16 31.87 1.70
N SER A 187 -19.46 30.57 1.69
CA SER A 187 -20.71 30.03 2.23
C SER A 187 -20.73 29.92 3.77
N TRP A 188 -19.59 29.65 4.41
CA TRP A 188 -19.50 29.54 5.88
C TRP A 188 -19.69 30.88 6.60
N ARG A 189 -19.23 31.99 5.99
CA ARG A 189 -19.39 33.34 6.58
C ARG A 189 -20.84 33.81 6.55
N ALA A 190 -21.64 33.33 5.59
CA ALA A 190 -23.07 33.60 5.52
C ALA A 190 -23.85 32.81 6.58
N PHE A 191 -23.47 31.55 6.84
CA PHE A 191 -24.14 30.69 7.82
C PHE A 191 -23.88 31.11 9.28
N ILE A 192 -22.70 31.67 9.58
CA ILE A 192 -22.33 32.11 10.94
C ILE A 192 -22.90 33.50 11.29
N ARG A 193 -23.34 34.27 10.28
CA ARG A 193 -23.93 35.59 10.51
C ARG A 193 -25.42 35.45 10.85
N LYS A 194 -25.72 34.95 12.05
CA LYS A 194 -27.08 35.05 12.59
C LYS A 194 -27.51 36.52 12.63
N PRO A 195 -28.74 36.87 12.23
CA PRO A 195 -29.26 38.21 12.47
C PRO A 195 -29.30 38.42 13.99
N ARG A 196 -28.64 39.49 14.46
CA ARG A 196 -28.85 39.97 15.83
C ARG A 196 -30.32 40.36 15.94
N LEU A 197 -31.11 39.53 16.61
CA LEU A 197 -32.46 39.88 17.07
C LEU A 197 -32.32 41.07 18.04
N SER A 198 -32.54 42.27 17.51
CA SER A 198 -32.72 43.48 18.31
C SER A 198 -34.14 43.47 18.87
N TRP A 199 -34.28 43.12 20.14
CA TRP A 199 -35.52 43.37 20.87
C TRP A 199 -35.63 44.88 21.11
N ARG A 200 -36.49 45.56 20.34
CA ARG A 200 -37.04 46.85 20.75
C ARG A 200 -38.10 46.57 21.81
N ARG A 201 -37.94 47.21 22.97
CA ARG A 201 -38.93 47.25 24.05
C ARG A 201 -40.16 48.01 23.60
#